data_AF-A0AAN6Y2B2-F1
#
_entry.id   AF-A0AAN6Y2B2-F1
#
_cell.length_a   1.000
_cell.length_b   1.000
_cell.length_c   1.000
_cell.angle_alpha   90.00
_cell.angle_beta   90.00
_cell.angle_gamma   90.00
#
_symmetry.space_group_name_H-M   'P 1'
#
loop_
_entity.id
_entity.type
_entity.pdbx_description
1 polymer ?
#
loop_
_entity_poly.entity_id
_entity_poly.type
_entity_poly.pdbx_seq_one_letter_code
_entity_poly.pdbx_strand_id
1 'polypeptide(L)'
;MDSNLNLNFSLPIDLSHLENDRLRLVHLEENLPEWAATYVADANLHPQVYTYLTYGPFASAEEYITHYDDTSRSNPDEILLAILLKAGSIIRRKSSRAPRVRASEQTDTVLIETTIETETFAGIAGIVAQPRNLIADIGQLLLTPYHRTWVGTETNALLLHHLLDPPCPTFSQASDMPGPGSRPKHDEQLQAGLTGGLGLRRVQWQANASNQASVNAALRLGFKLEGIMRWAAVLPWGKQGDHGWRMTSLERGNARIGDRNEKVAYGSVTSYGQEEDDRGQQDKGGNGVDDPDGERSLLPHGWDHGRAGQHGPGRHTAMLAICWDDWLLGGAREKLDALVGR
;
A
#
# COMPACT_ATOMS: atom_id res chain seq x y z
N MET A 1 -21.07 9.62 -22.15
CA MET A 1 -20.26 8.57 -21.50
C MET A 1 -21.13 8.06 -20.38
N ASP A 2 -21.75 6.90 -20.60
CA ASP A 2 -22.78 6.36 -19.71
C ASP A 2 -22.14 5.92 -18.38
N SER A 3 -22.38 6.71 -17.35
CA SER A 3 -21.97 6.54 -15.96
C SER A 3 -22.79 5.45 -15.26
N ASN A 4 -22.75 4.23 -15.79
CA ASN A 4 -23.39 3.05 -15.16
C ASN A 4 -22.48 1.82 -15.29
N LEU A 5 -21.18 1.99 -15.03
CA LEU A 5 -20.41 0.87 -14.51
C LEU A 5 -21.03 0.53 -13.16
N ASN A 6 -21.76 -0.58 -13.11
CA ASN A 6 -22.32 -1.09 -11.88
C ASN A 6 -21.14 -1.61 -11.04
N LEU A 7 -20.60 -0.74 -10.18
CA LEU A 7 -19.42 -1.04 -9.39
C LEU A 7 -19.72 -2.23 -8.48
N ASN A 8 -19.00 -3.33 -8.68
CA ASN A 8 -19.01 -4.47 -7.77
C ASN A 8 -18.15 -4.15 -6.54
N PHE A 9 -18.54 -3.13 -5.76
CA PHE A 9 -17.80 -2.69 -4.58
C PHE A 9 -18.73 -2.44 -3.38
N SER A 10 -18.30 -2.85 -2.20
CA SER A 10 -19.15 -2.96 -1.01
C SER A 10 -19.29 -1.68 -0.20
N LEU A 11 -18.52 -0.63 -0.53
CA LEU A 11 -18.71 0.73 -0.01
C LEU A 11 -19.34 1.64 -1.07
N PRO A 12 -20.20 2.60 -0.67
CA PRO A 12 -20.83 3.55 -1.57
C PRO A 12 -19.85 4.66 -1.97
N ILE A 13 -18.83 4.32 -2.76
CA ILE A 13 -17.79 5.26 -3.19
C ILE A 13 -18.31 6.20 -4.28
N ASP A 14 -18.08 7.50 -4.10
CA ASP A 14 -18.37 8.50 -5.14
C ASP A 14 -17.06 8.90 -5.85
N LEU A 15 -16.81 8.27 -6.99
CA LEU A 15 -15.61 8.50 -7.79
C LEU A 15 -15.56 9.94 -8.35
N SER A 16 -16.70 10.62 -8.50
CA SER A 16 -16.73 12.00 -9.02
C SER A 16 -16.08 13.01 -8.07
N HIS A 17 -15.93 12.65 -6.80
CA HIS A 17 -15.27 13.45 -5.77
C HIS A 17 -13.82 13.04 -5.50
N LEU A 18 -13.30 12.00 -6.17
CA LEU A 18 -11.90 11.59 -6.04
C LEU A 18 -11.01 12.34 -7.05
N GLU A 19 -11.07 13.67 -7.03
CA GLU A 19 -10.20 14.51 -7.85
C GLU A 19 -9.77 15.81 -7.17
N ASN A 20 -8.67 16.39 -7.66
CA ASN A 20 -8.21 17.73 -7.32
C ASN A 20 -7.63 18.42 -8.56
N ASP A 21 -6.97 19.56 -8.41
CA ASP A 21 -6.42 20.33 -9.54
C ASP A 21 -5.32 19.59 -10.33
N ARG A 22 -4.72 18.54 -9.74
CA ARG A 22 -3.51 17.89 -10.28
C ARG A 22 -3.73 16.46 -10.72
N LEU A 23 -4.67 15.75 -10.11
CA LEU A 23 -4.99 14.37 -10.47
C LEU A 23 -6.47 14.04 -10.20
N ARG A 24 -6.92 12.94 -10.79
CA ARG A 24 -8.21 12.31 -10.51
C ARG A 24 -8.06 10.80 -10.45
N LEU A 25 -8.92 10.15 -9.68
CA LEU A 25 -9.01 8.71 -9.57
C LEU A 25 -10.26 8.24 -10.30
N VAL A 26 -10.10 7.22 -11.13
CA VAL A 26 -11.20 6.63 -11.91
C VAL A 26 -11.20 5.12 -11.78
N HIS A 27 -12.28 4.47 -12.18
CA HIS A 27 -12.32 3.02 -12.14
C HIS A 27 -11.26 2.44 -13.09
N LEU A 28 -10.44 1.47 -12.63
CA LEU A 28 -9.38 0.90 -13.46
C LEU A 28 -9.93 0.26 -14.76
N GLU A 29 -11.19 -0.18 -14.77
CA GLU A 29 -11.82 -0.80 -15.94
C GLU A 29 -12.19 0.18 -17.05
N GLU A 30 -12.15 1.49 -16.81
CA GLU A 30 -12.43 2.48 -17.85
C GLU A 30 -11.45 2.38 -19.02
N ASN A 31 -10.21 1.93 -18.79
CA ASN A 31 -9.23 1.66 -19.84
C ASN A 31 -8.20 0.59 -19.42
N LEU A 32 -8.69 -0.50 -18.82
CA LEU A 32 -7.84 -1.55 -18.27
C LEU A 32 -6.78 -2.09 -19.24
N PRO A 33 -7.07 -2.40 -20.53
CA PRO A 33 -6.07 -2.95 -21.44
C PRO A 33 -4.84 -2.04 -21.61
N GLU A 34 -5.06 -0.73 -21.80
CA GLU A 34 -3.98 0.24 -22.02
C GLU A 34 -3.17 0.50 -20.74
N TRP A 35 -3.87 0.64 -19.61
CA TRP A 35 -3.22 0.90 -18.31
C TRP A 35 -2.47 -0.32 -17.78
N ALA A 36 -2.99 -1.53 -18.01
CA ALA A 36 -2.28 -2.77 -17.72
C ALA A 36 -1.01 -2.90 -18.58
N ALA A 37 -1.11 -2.62 -19.89
CA ALA A 37 0.06 -2.62 -20.78
C ALA A 37 1.13 -1.62 -20.33
N THR A 38 0.72 -0.41 -19.96
CA THR A 38 1.62 0.63 -19.46
C THR A 38 2.28 0.21 -18.13
N TYR A 39 1.50 -0.33 -17.19
CA TYR A 39 2.00 -0.83 -15.91
C TYR A 39 3.01 -1.96 -16.08
N VAL A 40 2.68 -2.99 -16.86
CA VAL A 40 3.56 -4.14 -17.07
C VAL A 40 4.82 -3.73 -17.84
N ALA A 41 4.72 -2.83 -18.82
CA ALA A 41 5.88 -2.31 -19.53
C ALA A 41 6.87 -1.57 -18.59
N ASP A 42 6.37 -0.68 -17.73
CA ASP A 42 7.20 -0.01 -16.72
C ASP A 42 7.82 -1.02 -15.75
N ALA A 43 7.01 -1.97 -15.25
CA ALA A 43 7.46 -2.96 -14.29
C ALA A 43 8.51 -3.92 -14.88
N ASN A 44 8.43 -4.26 -16.17
CA ASN A 44 9.43 -5.08 -16.86
C ASN A 44 10.76 -4.35 -17.07
N LEU A 45 10.74 -3.03 -17.24
CA LEU A 45 11.96 -2.20 -17.24
C LEU A 45 12.54 -2.02 -15.83
N HIS A 46 11.71 -2.21 -14.80
CA HIS A 46 12.01 -1.93 -13.41
C HIS A 46 11.58 -3.08 -12.48
N PRO A 47 12.08 -4.32 -12.67
CA PRO A 47 11.55 -5.52 -12.00
C PRO A 47 11.60 -5.46 -10.48
N GLN A 48 12.44 -4.61 -9.90
CA GLN A 48 12.48 -4.35 -8.46
C GLN A 48 11.15 -3.86 -7.87
N VAL A 49 10.21 -3.34 -8.67
CA VAL A 49 8.88 -2.94 -8.18
C VAL A 49 8.08 -4.12 -7.58
N TYR A 50 8.35 -5.35 -8.03
CA TYR A 50 7.72 -6.56 -7.51
C TYR A 50 8.35 -7.09 -6.22
N THR A 51 9.48 -6.55 -5.76
CA THR A 51 10.27 -7.09 -4.63
C THR A 51 9.42 -7.34 -3.38
N TYR A 52 8.49 -6.43 -3.08
CA TYR A 52 7.71 -6.47 -1.84
C TYR A 52 6.23 -6.84 -2.03
N LEU A 53 5.81 -7.10 -3.27
CA LEU A 53 4.44 -7.48 -3.61
C LEU A 53 4.25 -8.99 -3.43
N THR A 54 3.04 -9.40 -3.08
CA THR A 54 2.66 -10.82 -2.91
C THR A 54 2.38 -11.54 -4.22
N TYR A 55 2.51 -10.85 -5.35
CA TYR A 55 2.29 -11.34 -6.70
C TYR A 55 3.36 -10.82 -7.66
N GLY A 56 3.26 -11.22 -8.92
CA GLY A 56 4.18 -10.87 -9.99
C GLY A 56 5.58 -11.50 -9.85
N PRO A 57 6.47 -11.27 -10.83
CA PRO A 57 6.27 -10.40 -12.00
C PRO A 57 5.27 -10.95 -13.02
N PHE A 58 4.69 -10.07 -13.83
CA PHE A 58 3.82 -10.43 -14.96
C PHE A 58 4.59 -10.25 -16.27
N ALA A 59 4.51 -11.23 -17.17
CA ALA A 59 5.18 -11.17 -18.47
C ALA A 59 4.47 -10.24 -19.46
N SER A 60 3.15 -10.13 -19.36
CA SER A 60 2.32 -9.32 -20.27
C SER A 60 1.11 -8.68 -19.59
N ALA A 61 0.46 -7.76 -20.31
CA ALA A 61 -0.77 -7.11 -19.85
C ALA A 61 -1.89 -8.12 -19.62
N GLU A 62 -2.01 -9.13 -20.50
CA GLU A 62 -3.02 -10.18 -20.42
C GLU A 62 -2.88 -11.02 -19.15
N GLU A 63 -1.64 -11.30 -18.73
CA GLU A 63 -1.37 -12.02 -17.49
C GLU A 63 -1.78 -11.18 -16.26
N TYR A 64 -1.44 -9.88 -16.27
CA TYR A 64 -1.88 -8.96 -15.21
C TYR A 64 -3.42 -8.85 -15.15
N ILE A 65 -4.09 -8.75 -16.31
CA ILE A 65 -5.55 -8.67 -16.39
C ILE A 65 -6.19 -9.95 -15.86
N THR A 66 -5.64 -11.12 -16.20
CA THR A 66 -6.12 -12.40 -15.65
C THR A 66 -6.01 -12.40 -14.12
N HIS A 67 -4.86 -11.96 -13.58
CA HIS A 67 -4.68 -11.83 -12.14
C HIS A 67 -5.68 -10.85 -11.50
N TYR A 68 -5.88 -9.68 -12.11
CA TYR A 68 -6.86 -8.68 -11.66
C TYR A 68 -8.29 -9.24 -11.64
N ASP A 69 -8.66 -9.99 -12.68
CA ASP A 69 -9.99 -10.59 -12.79
C ASP A 69 -10.22 -11.64 -11.69
N ASP A 70 -9.21 -12.47 -11.42
CA ASP A 70 -9.27 -13.53 -10.42
C ASP A 70 -9.28 -13.01 -8.98
N THR A 71 -8.55 -11.91 -8.72
CA THR A 71 -8.28 -11.46 -7.33
C THR A 71 -9.05 -10.23 -6.91
N SER A 72 -9.16 -9.21 -7.77
CA SER A 72 -9.73 -7.91 -7.42
C SER A 72 -11.13 -7.73 -8.02
N ARG A 73 -11.34 -7.91 -9.33
CA ARG A 73 -12.65 -7.68 -9.98
C ARG A 73 -13.76 -8.57 -9.39
N SER A 74 -13.42 -9.81 -9.09
CA SER A 74 -14.35 -10.79 -8.52
C SER A 74 -14.68 -10.53 -7.03
N ASN A 75 -13.87 -9.71 -6.35
CA ASN A 75 -13.98 -9.44 -4.93
C ASN A 75 -14.80 -8.17 -4.68
N PRO A 76 -16.03 -8.27 -4.14
CA PRO A 76 -16.86 -7.09 -3.88
C PRO A 76 -16.29 -6.18 -2.79
N ASP A 77 -15.31 -6.64 -2.03
CA ASP A 77 -14.65 -5.84 -1.00
C ASP A 77 -13.38 -5.15 -1.51
N GLU A 78 -13.01 -5.28 -2.78
CA GLU A 78 -11.83 -4.63 -3.35
C GLU A 78 -12.15 -3.82 -4.60
N ILE A 79 -11.54 -2.64 -4.70
CA ILE A 79 -11.61 -1.80 -5.89
C ILE A 79 -10.23 -1.26 -6.22
N LEU A 80 -9.84 -1.37 -7.49
CA LEU A 80 -8.65 -0.71 -8.02
C LEU A 80 -9.05 0.49 -8.88
N LEU A 81 -8.34 1.60 -8.66
CA LEU A 81 -8.55 2.87 -9.33
C LEU A 81 -7.31 3.25 -10.12
N ALA A 82 -7.49 3.78 -11.32
CA ALA A 82 -6.41 4.39 -12.08
C ALA A 82 -6.15 5.82 -11.57
N ILE A 83 -4.86 6.15 -11.40
CA ILE A 83 -4.40 7.49 -11.03
C ILE A 83 -4.09 8.24 -12.31
N LEU A 84 -4.90 9.24 -12.64
CA LEU A 84 -4.76 10.03 -13.87
C LEU A 84 -4.32 11.44 -13.52
N LEU A 85 -3.20 11.88 -14.08
CA LEU A 85 -2.68 13.23 -13.88
C LEU A 85 -3.36 14.22 -14.82
N LYS A 86 -3.61 15.41 -14.32
CA LYS A 86 -4.02 16.58 -15.10
C LYS A 86 -2.78 17.29 -15.65
N ALA A 87 -2.95 18.10 -16.69
CA ALA A 87 -1.85 18.83 -17.30
C ALA A 87 -1.07 19.66 -16.26
N GLY A 88 0.25 19.61 -16.33
CA GLY A 88 1.12 20.27 -15.37
C GLY A 88 2.58 19.87 -15.53
N SER A 89 3.34 19.93 -14.44
CA SER A 89 4.73 19.49 -14.45
C SER A 89 5.16 18.80 -13.16
N ILE A 90 6.20 17.97 -13.29
CA ILE A 90 6.88 17.34 -12.17
C ILE A 90 8.34 17.79 -12.20
N ILE A 91 8.78 18.41 -11.11
CA ILE A 91 10.15 18.85 -10.93
C ILE A 91 10.88 17.82 -10.06
N ARG A 92 12.00 17.28 -10.56
CA ARG A 92 12.85 16.33 -9.85
C ARG A 92 14.27 16.84 -9.75
N ARG A 93 14.93 16.55 -8.64
CA ARG A 93 16.38 16.73 -8.54
C ARG A 93 17.08 15.63 -9.33
N LYS A 94 17.97 16.00 -10.25
CA LYS A 94 18.87 15.05 -10.91
C LYS A 94 19.77 14.42 -9.84
N SER A 95 19.70 13.11 -9.67
CA SER A 95 20.68 12.43 -8.79
C SER A 95 22.04 12.49 -9.48
N SER A 96 22.96 13.30 -8.98
CA SER A 96 24.37 13.15 -9.34
C SER A 96 24.83 11.83 -8.71
N ARG A 97 24.93 10.77 -9.51
CA ARG A 97 25.63 9.55 -9.13
C ARG A 97 27.14 9.82 -9.21
N ALA A 98 27.61 10.83 -8.50
CA ALA A 98 29.03 11.09 -8.31
C ALA A 98 29.48 10.39 -7.01
N PRO A 99 30.67 9.76 -6.97
CA PRO A 99 31.24 9.25 -5.73
C PRO A 99 31.29 10.38 -4.69
N ARG A 100 31.10 10.07 -3.41
CA ARG A 100 31.26 11.06 -2.31
C ARG A 100 32.68 11.64 -2.35
N VAL A 101 32.87 12.74 -3.06
CA VAL A 101 34.06 13.58 -2.94
C VAL A 101 33.89 14.42 -1.68
N ARG A 102 35.01 14.68 -0.98
CA ARG A 102 35.04 15.35 0.32
C ARG A 102 34.31 16.70 0.29
N ALA A 103 33.69 17.01 1.43
CA ALA A 103 32.88 18.21 1.62
C ALA A 103 33.70 19.49 1.45
N SER A 104 33.67 20.08 0.25
CA SER A 104 33.96 21.51 0.04
C SER A 104 33.43 22.10 -1.26
N GLU A 105 32.68 21.36 -2.10
CA GLU A 105 32.14 21.91 -3.33
C GLU A 105 30.61 21.98 -3.28
N GLN A 106 30.10 23.19 -3.44
CA GLN A 106 28.69 23.52 -3.53
C GLN A 106 28.13 22.87 -4.81
N THR A 107 27.54 21.68 -4.69
CA THR A 107 26.93 21.00 -5.83
C THR A 107 25.67 21.75 -6.22
N ASP A 108 25.71 22.47 -7.35
CA ASP A 108 24.52 23.02 -7.98
C ASP A 108 23.50 21.91 -8.21
N THR A 109 22.33 22.09 -7.61
CA THR A 109 21.25 21.11 -7.68
C THR A 109 20.55 21.28 -9.02
N VAL A 110 20.88 20.42 -10.00
CA VAL A 110 20.19 20.42 -11.29
C VAL A 110 18.77 19.89 -11.11
N LEU A 111 17.79 20.71 -11.44
CA LEU A 111 16.38 20.32 -11.49
C LEU A 111 16.01 19.90 -12.91
N ILE A 112 15.24 18.82 -13.04
CA ILE A 112 14.65 18.35 -14.28
C ILE A 112 13.15 18.53 -14.15
N GLU A 113 12.57 19.30 -15.05
CA GLU A 113 11.13 19.43 -15.19
C GLU A 113 10.63 18.47 -16.26
N THR A 114 9.58 17.71 -15.93
CA THR A 114 8.87 16.82 -16.85
C THR A 114 7.46 17.34 -17.04
N THR A 115 7.11 17.71 -18.26
CA THR A 115 5.74 18.10 -18.61
C THR A 115 4.81 16.89 -18.51
N ILE A 116 3.62 17.11 -17.98
CA ILE A 116 2.55 16.13 -17.84
C ILE A 116 1.40 16.55 -18.76
N GLU A 117 0.94 15.63 -19.57
CA GLU A 117 -0.24 15.80 -20.41
C GLU A 117 -1.50 15.42 -19.62
N THR A 118 -2.65 15.99 -19.99
CA THR A 118 -3.93 15.63 -19.37
C THR A 118 -4.23 14.14 -19.61
N GLU A 119 -4.77 13.47 -18.60
CA GLU A 119 -5.09 12.03 -18.62
C GLU A 119 -3.86 11.11 -18.66
N THR A 120 -2.69 11.59 -18.21
CA THR A 120 -1.50 10.75 -18.09
C THR A 120 -1.68 9.72 -16.97
N PHE A 121 -1.65 8.43 -17.32
CA PHE A 121 -1.70 7.35 -16.34
C PHE A 121 -0.42 7.29 -15.48
N ALA A 122 -0.59 7.40 -14.16
CA ALA A 122 0.52 7.44 -13.21
C ALA A 122 0.63 6.22 -12.29
N GLY A 123 -0.34 5.33 -12.34
CA GLY A 123 -0.35 4.10 -11.56
C GLY A 123 -1.74 3.75 -11.04
N ILE A 124 -1.75 2.88 -10.04
CA ILE A 124 -2.96 2.27 -9.51
C ILE A 124 -3.07 2.58 -8.02
N ALA A 125 -4.26 2.93 -7.56
CA ALA A 125 -4.61 2.98 -6.15
C ALA A 125 -5.61 1.87 -5.83
N GLY A 126 -5.59 1.34 -4.62
CA GLY A 126 -6.48 0.25 -4.20
C GLY A 126 -7.15 0.57 -2.88
N ILE A 127 -8.40 0.10 -2.73
CA ILE A 127 -9.14 0.10 -1.47
C ILE A 127 -9.66 -1.31 -1.23
N VAL A 128 -9.42 -1.85 -0.04
CA VAL A 128 -10.05 -3.09 0.43
C VAL A 128 -10.94 -2.77 1.61
N ALA A 129 -12.24 -2.98 1.48
CA ALA A 129 -13.25 -2.61 2.44
C ALA A 129 -13.58 -3.74 3.43
N GLN A 130 -13.96 -3.34 4.65
CA GLN A 130 -14.63 -4.21 5.60
C GLN A 130 -15.86 -3.45 6.14
N PRO A 131 -16.96 -3.38 5.38
CA PRO A 131 -18.08 -2.48 5.67
C PRO A 131 -18.70 -2.68 7.06
N ARG A 132 -18.79 -3.95 7.51
CA ARG A 132 -19.34 -4.28 8.84
C ARG A 132 -18.54 -3.68 10.00
N ASN A 133 -17.24 -3.44 9.79
CA ASN A 133 -16.34 -2.91 10.80
C ASN A 133 -16.07 -1.41 10.62
N LEU A 134 -16.56 -0.80 9.53
CA LEU A 134 -16.22 0.56 9.12
C LEU A 134 -14.70 0.75 8.98
N ILE A 135 -14.05 -0.21 8.30
CA ILE A 135 -12.61 -0.22 8.05
C ILE A 135 -12.37 -0.29 6.54
N ALA A 136 -11.30 0.37 6.08
CA ALA A 136 -10.73 0.11 4.75
C ALA A 136 -9.21 0.03 4.82
N ASP A 137 -8.58 -0.87 4.07
CA ASP A 137 -7.16 -0.81 3.74
C ASP A 137 -6.99 0.03 2.47
N ILE A 138 -5.93 0.86 2.40
CA ILE A 138 -5.55 1.56 1.16
C ILE A 138 -4.12 1.21 0.75
N GLY A 139 -3.87 1.26 -0.56
CA GLY A 139 -2.56 1.02 -1.15
C GLY A 139 -2.37 1.75 -2.47
N GLN A 140 -1.13 1.83 -2.93
CA GLN A 140 -0.80 2.42 -4.23
C GLN A 140 0.40 1.74 -4.90
N LEU A 141 0.35 1.70 -6.23
CA LEU A 141 1.39 1.25 -7.14
C LEU A 141 1.62 2.33 -8.20
N LEU A 142 2.52 3.26 -7.91
CA LEU A 142 2.91 4.29 -8.87
C LEU A 142 3.84 3.70 -9.93
N LEU A 143 3.74 4.18 -11.17
CA LEU A 143 4.77 3.91 -12.18
C LEU A 143 6.08 4.56 -11.76
N THR A 144 7.19 3.95 -12.16
CA THR A 144 8.54 4.31 -11.72
C THR A 144 8.88 5.80 -11.88
N PRO A 145 8.46 6.50 -12.96
CA PRO A 145 8.66 7.94 -13.06
C PRO A 145 8.04 8.69 -11.87
N TYR A 146 6.86 8.33 -11.42
CA TYR A 146 6.10 9.08 -10.41
C TYR A 146 6.51 8.76 -8.96
N HIS A 147 7.48 7.87 -8.76
CA HIS A 147 8.02 7.58 -7.42
C HIS A 147 8.67 8.82 -6.81
N ARG A 148 8.47 9.01 -5.50
CA ARG A 148 9.02 10.14 -4.73
C ARG A 148 8.61 11.52 -5.28
N THR A 149 7.46 11.60 -5.93
CA THR A 149 6.82 12.86 -6.33
C THR A 149 5.63 13.17 -5.40
N TRP A 150 4.90 14.24 -5.70
CA TRP A 150 3.65 14.60 -5.02
C TRP A 150 2.51 13.61 -5.30
N VAL A 151 2.53 12.89 -6.42
CA VAL A 151 1.43 12.05 -6.92
C VAL A 151 0.91 11.09 -5.84
N GLY A 152 1.82 10.41 -5.14
CA GLY A 152 1.41 9.47 -4.11
C GLY A 152 0.86 10.12 -2.84
N THR A 153 1.35 11.30 -2.46
CA THR A 153 0.79 12.03 -1.32
C THR A 153 -0.64 12.47 -1.64
N GLU A 154 -0.85 13.01 -2.83
CA GLU A 154 -2.13 13.58 -3.26
C GLU A 154 -3.19 12.51 -3.51
N THR A 155 -2.80 11.38 -4.11
CA THR A 155 -3.66 10.20 -4.27
C THR A 155 -4.18 9.72 -2.91
N ASN A 156 -3.28 9.51 -1.94
CA ASN A 156 -3.71 9.05 -0.62
C ASN A 156 -4.46 10.12 0.16
N ALA A 157 -4.23 11.40 -0.12
CA ALA A 157 -4.99 12.46 0.52
C ALA A 157 -6.47 12.41 0.12
N LEU A 158 -6.75 12.31 -1.18
CA LEU A 158 -8.12 12.13 -1.67
C LEU A 158 -8.81 10.93 -1.04
N LEU A 159 -8.11 9.77 -0.98
CA LEU A 159 -8.66 8.57 -0.36
C LEU A 159 -8.91 8.75 1.14
N LEU A 160 -7.98 9.33 1.89
CA LEU A 160 -8.14 9.52 3.33
C LEU A 160 -9.28 10.48 3.66
N HIS A 161 -9.39 11.61 2.96
CA HIS A 161 -10.54 12.51 3.11
C HIS A 161 -11.85 11.78 2.78
N HIS A 162 -11.91 11.10 1.64
CA HIS A 162 -13.13 10.41 1.24
C HIS A 162 -13.53 9.30 2.23
N LEU A 163 -12.57 8.58 2.81
CA LEU A 163 -12.86 7.46 3.70
C LEU A 163 -13.11 7.90 5.15
N LEU A 164 -12.40 8.90 5.67
CA LEU A 164 -12.42 9.28 7.09
C LEU A 164 -13.20 10.55 7.40
N ASP A 165 -13.35 11.49 6.46
CA ASP A 165 -14.18 12.67 6.74
C ASP A 165 -15.63 12.22 7.00
N PRO A 166 -16.33 12.87 7.94
CA PRO A 166 -17.70 12.50 8.25
C PRO A 166 -18.59 12.71 7.02
N PRO A 167 -19.67 11.92 6.90
CA PRO A 167 -20.67 12.18 5.87
C PRO A 167 -21.20 13.59 6.03
N CYS A 168 -21.46 14.24 4.90
CA CYS A 168 -22.10 15.56 4.90
C CYS A 168 -23.43 15.40 5.64
N PRO A 169 -23.81 16.33 6.54
CA PRO A 169 -25.09 16.26 7.22
C PRO A 169 -26.21 16.21 6.17
N THR A 170 -26.79 15.02 5.98
CA THR A 170 -28.04 14.87 5.25
C THR A 170 -29.12 15.33 6.22
N PHE A 171 -29.54 16.59 6.07
CA PHE A 171 -30.67 17.11 6.82
C PHE A 171 -31.93 16.33 6.39
N SER A 172 -32.33 15.35 7.21
CA SER A 172 -33.40 14.41 6.89
C SER A 172 -34.80 15.02 7.01
N GLN A 173 -34.95 16.11 7.76
CA GLN A 173 -36.21 16.83 7.93
C GLN A 173 -36.06 18.33 7.70
N ALA A 174 -37.11 18.96 7.16
CA ALA A 174 -37.17 20.41 6.92
C ALA A 174 -37.03 21.24 8.22
N SER A 175 -37.29 20.65 9.40
CA SER A 175 -37.10 21.27 10.71
C SER A 175 -35.64 21.34 11.17
N ASP A 176 -34.78 20.47 10.63
CA ASP A 176 -33.34 20.42 10.96
C ASP A 176 -32.51 21.33 10.02
N MET A 177 -33.16 21.90 9.00
CA MET A 177 -32.54 22.80 8.03
C MET A 177 -32.28 24.18 8.64
N PRO A 178 -31.07 24.75 8.49
CA PRO A 178 -30.84 26.17 8.75
C PRO A 178 -31.79 27.03 7.90
N GLY A 179 -32.26 28.15 8.46
CA GLY A 179 -33.22 29.02 7.79
C GLY A 179 -32.77 29.47 6.37
N PRO A 180 -33.72 29.86 5.50
CA PRO A 180 -33.43 30.29 4.13
C PRO A 180 -32.56 31.55 4.16
N GLY A 181 -31.24 31.35 4.02
CA GLY A 181 -30.22 32.38 4.17
C GLY A 181 -28.92 31.91 4.84
N SER A 182 -28.93 30.74 5.48
CA SER A 182 -27.72 30.15 6.13
C SER A 182 -27.11 28.96 5.37
N ARG A 183 -27.69 28.57 4.22
CA ARG A 183 -27.16 27.49 3.38
C ARG A 183 -25.99 28.05 2.54
N PRO A 184 -24.75 27.57 2.72
CA PRO A 184 -23.68 27.90 1.78
C PRO A 184 -24.06 27.35 0.41
N LYS A 185 -23.79 28.10 -0.66
CA LYS A 185 -24.00 27.64 -2.04
C LYS A 185 -23.21 26.35 -2.28
N HIS A 186 -23.60 25.54 -3.26
CA HIS A 186 -22.87 24.30 -3.62
C HIS A 186 -21.36 24.54 -3.80
N ASP A 187 -20.99 25.68 -4.42
CA ASP A 187 -19.60 26.10 -4.59
C ASP A 187 -18.91 26.53 -3.27
N GLU A 188 -19.67 27.05 -2.31
CA GLU A 188 -19.17 27.35 -0.95
C GLU A 188 -19.05 26.08 -0.10
N GLN A 189 -19.83 25.03 -0.36
CA GLN A 189 -19.65 23.71 0.26
C GLN A 189 -18.38 23.02 -0.27
N LEU A 190 -18.08 23.18 -1.57
CA LEU A 190 -16.81 22.78 -2.18
C LEU A 190 -15.63 23.57 -1.59
N GLN A 191 -15.75 24.90 -1.43
CA GLN A 191 -14.71 25.75 -0.81
C GLN A 191 -14.57 25.56 0.71
N ALA A 192 -15.62 25.11 1.40
CA ALA A 192 -15.60 24.80 2.83
C ALA A 192 -15.24 23.33 3.15
N GLY A 193 -14.95 22.50 2.14
CA GLY A 193 -14.56 21.09 2.31
C GLY A 193 -15.71 20.16 2.75
N LEU A 194 -16.97 20.50 2.43
CA LEU A 194 -18.18 19.79 2.83
C LEU A 194 -18.68 18.76 1.80
N THR A 195 -17.82 18.27 0.91
CA THR A 195 -18.07 17.03 0.15
C THR A 195 -17.81 15.85 1.10
N GLY A 196 -18.70 15.64 2.06
CA GLY A 196 -18.43 14.74 3.19
C GLY A 196 -18.02 13.33 2.76
N GLY A 197 -17.21 12.67 3.60
CA GLY A 197 -16.68 11.33 3.37
C GLY A 197 -17.59 10.22 3.88
N LEU A 198 -17.06 9.01 3.96
CA LEU A 198 -17.79 7.82 4.42
C LEU A 198 -17.84 7.70 5.96
N GLY A 199 -17.06 8.50 6.69
CA GLY A 199 -16.98 8.44 8.15
C GLY A 199 -16.55 7.07 8.67
N LEU A 200 -15.62 6.40 7.97
CA LEU A 200 -15.07 5.13 8.45
C LEU A 200 -14.34 5.34 9.78
N ARG A 201 -14.32 4.30 10.61
CA ARG A 201 -13.66 4.36 11.91
C ARG A 201 -12.14 4.24 11.81
N ARG A 202 -11.66 3.69 10.71
CA ARG A 202 -10.26 3.30 10.54
C ARG A 202 -9.89 3.11 9.08
N VAL A 203 -8.73 3.64 8.72
CA VAL A 203 -8.04 3.30 7.48
C VAL A 203 -6.71 2.63 7.81
N GLN A 204 -6.41 1.53 7.11
CA GLN A 204 -5.25 0.69 7.31
C GLN A 204 -4.27 0.77 6.14
N TRP A 205 -3.01 0.51 6.44
CA TRP A 205 -1.94 0.39 5.46
C TRP A 205 -1.10 -0.84 5.78
N GLN A 206 -0.95 -1.72 4.80
CA GLN A 206 -0.14 -2.92 4.91
C GLN A 206 1.09 -2.82 4.02
N ALA A 207 2.26 -3.09 4.59
CA ALA A 207 3.50 -3.15 3.84
C ALA A 207 4.27 -4.42 4.18
N ASN A 208 5.09 -4.94 3.28
CA ASN A 208 6.11 -5.90 3.68
C ASN A 208 6.95 -5.24 4.78
N ALA A 209 7.22 -5.93 5.88
CA ALA A 209 7.93 -5.37 7.02
C ALA A 209 9.34 -4.85 6.65
N SER A 210 9.97 -5.41 5.61
CA SER A 210 11.27 -4.95 5.11
C SER A 210 11.17 -3.77 4.12
N ASN A 211 9.97 -3.40 3.67
CA ASN A 211 9.75 -2.26 2.77
C ASN A 211 9.69 -0.93 3.53
N GLN A 212 10.86 -0.46 3.98
CA GLN A 212 10.95 0.79 4.72
C GLN A 212 10.42 2.01 3.94
N ALA A 213 10.47 2.00 2.60
CA ALA A 213 9.95 3.08 1.79
C ALA A 213 8.43 3.21 1.89
N SER A 214 7.71 2.08 1.82
CA SER A 214 6.25 2.06 1.99
C SER A 214 5.84 2.39 3.43
N VAL A 215 6.54 1.82 4.42
CA VAL A 215 6.31 2.14 5.85
C VAL A 215 6.51 3.65 6.11
N ASN A 216 7.59 4.24 5.59
CA ASN A 216 7.85 5.67 5.76
C ASN A 216 6.83 6.55 5.03
N ALA A 217 6.31 6.10 3.89
CA ALA A 217 5.24 6.81 3.18
C ALA A 217 3.98 6.90 4.06
N ALA A 218 3.54 5.79 4.64
CA ALA A 218 2.40 5.75 5.56
C ALA A 218 2.63 6.64 6.80
N LEU A 219 3.78 6.51 7.47
CA LEU A 219 4.13 7.34 8.64
C LEU A 219 4.14 8.84 8.30
N ARG A 220 4.61 9.20 7.11
CA ARG A 220 4.60 10.59 6.62
C ARG A 220 3.17 11.11 6.50
N LEU A 221 2.24 10.30 5.99
CA LEU A 221 0.82 10.65 5.85
C LEU A 221 0.06 10.70 7.18
N GLY A 222 0.66 10.27 8.30
CA GLY A 222 0.02 10.32 9.62
C GLY A 222 -0.40 8.96 10.18
N PHE A 223 -0.19 7.86 9.44
CA PHE A 223 -0.41 6.52 9.97
C PHE A 223 0.50 6.23 11.17
N LYS A 224 0.00 5.42 12.09
CA LYS A 224 0.74 4.90 13.24
C LYS A 224 1.03 3.43 13.02
N LEU A 225 2.27 3.00 13.31
CA LEU A 225 2.63 1.59 13.30
C LEU A 225 2.03 0.91 14.54
N GLU A 226 1.21 -0.12 14.33
CA GLU A 226 0.57 -0.87 15.42
C GLU A 226 1.25 -2.20 15.70
N GLY A 227 1.87 -2.81 14.68
CA GLY A 227 2.56 -4.09 14.88
C GLY A 227 3.18 -4.68 13.61
N ILE A 228 3.96 -5.75 13.83
CA ILE A 228 4.49 -6.61 12.77
C ILE A 228 3.79 -7.97 12.87
N MET A 229 3.03 -8.31 11.85
CA MET A 229 2.41 -9.62 11.67
C MET A 229 3.44 -10.55 11.02
N ARG A 230 4.13 -11.34 11.84
CA ARG A 230 5.10 -12.34 11.38
C ARG A 230 4.39 -13.40 10.56
N TRP A 231 4.99 -13.81 9.44
CA TRP A 231 4.46 -14.86 8.55
C TRP A 231 3.02 -14.63 8.07
N ALA A 232 2.63 -13.37 7.87
CA ALA A 232 1.28 -12.99 7.48
C ALA A 232 0.88 -13.41 6.04
N ALA A 233 1.85 -13.67 5.16
CA ALA A 233 1.60 -14.19 3.82
C ALA A 233 2.67 -15.19 3.38
N VAL A 234 2.30 -16.01 2.40
CA VAL A 234 3.22 -16.89 1.65
C VAL A 234 3.42 -16.27 0.28
N LEU A 235 4.66 -16.17 -0.18
CA LEU A 235 4.99 -15.60 -1.48
C LEU A 235 4.95 -16.67 -2.58
N PRO A 236 4.73 -16.29 -3.85
CA PRO A 236 4.96 -17.18 -4.99
C PRO A 236 6.38 -17.75 -5.02
N TRP A 237 6.52 -18.93 -5.59
CA TRP A 237 7.82 -19.54 -5.85
C TRP A 237 8.73 -18.60 -6.66
N GLY A 238 10.02 -18.54 -6.33
CA GLY A 238 11.02 -17.68 -6.98
C GLY A 238 11.07 -16.23 -6.48
N LYS A 239 10.18 -15.81 -5.57
CA LYS A 239 10.32 -14.51 -4.88
C LYS A 239 11.20 -14.64 -3.64
N GLN A 240 11.96 -13.58 -3.36
CA GLN A 240 12.71 -13.46 -2.09
C GLN A 240 11.77 -13.10 -0.94
N GLY A 241 11.99 -13.69 0.23
CA GLY A 241 11.17 -13.45 1.42
C GLY A 241 11.83 -13.92 2.72
N ASP A 242 11.02 -14.13 3.75
CA ASP A 242 11.47 -14.61 5.05
C ASP A 242 11.61 -16.14 5.03
N HIS A 243 12.83 -16.63 5.21
CA HIS A 243 13.17 -18.06 5.22
C HIS A 243 13.34 -18.64 6.64
N GLY A 244 13.09 -17.86 7.70
CA GLY A 244 13.31 -18.27 9.09
C GLY A 244 13.52 -17.11 10.07
N TRP A 245 13.85 -17.43 11.33
CA TRP A 245 13.87 -16.59 12.57
C TRP A 245 14.62 -15.24 12.57
N ARG A 246 15.14 -14.73 11.45
CA ARG A 246 15.89 -13.47 11.41
C ARG A 246 14.95 -12.28 11.69
N MET A 247 15.05 -11.74 12.90
CA MET A 247 14.36 -10.51 13.31
C MET A 247 14.66 -9.35 12.35
N THR A 248 13.62 -8.68 11.88
CA THR A 248 13.69 -7.51 11.01
C THR A 248 14.30 -6.30 11.76
N SER A 249 14.80 -5.31 11.02
CA SER A 249 15.32 -4.09 11.63
C SER A 249 14.27 -3.30 12.41
N LEU A 250 13.00 -3.39 12.00
CA LEU A 250 11.87 -2.74 12.68
C LEU A 250 11.54 -3.41 14.02
N GLU A 251 11.59 -4.74 14.11
CA GLU A 251 11.43 -5.46 15.38
C GLU A 251 12.54 -5.11 16.38
N ARG A 252 13.79 -4.94 15.90
CA ARG A 252 14.93 -4.49 16.73
C ARG A 252 14.78 -3.06 17.24
N GLY A 253 14.13 -2.18 16.45
CA GLY A 253 13.85 -0.80 16.83
C GLY A 253 12.72 -0.68 17.85
N ASN A 254 11.62 -1.42 17.66
CA ASN A 254 10.48 -1.41 18.58
C ASN A 254 10.80 -2.04 19.95
N ALA A 255 11.72 -3.02 20.01
CA ALA A 255 12.23 -3.54 21.28
C ALA A 255 12.90 -2.45 22.15
N ARG A 256 13.25 -1.29 21.60
CA ARG A 256 13.86 -0.16 22.34
C ARG A 256 12.87 0.95 22.72
N ILE A 257 11.70 0.99 22.11
CA ILE A 257 10.68 2.03 22.37
C ILE A 257 9.74 1.61 23.51
N GLY A 258 9.62 0.30 23.78
CA GLY A 258 8.76 -0.24 24.83
C GLY A 258 9.36 -0.27 26.25
N ASP A 259 10.62 0.12 26.46
CA ASP A 259 11.30 -0.19 27.73
C ASP A 259 11.84 1.05 28.45
N ARG A 260 10.95 1.74 29.16
CA ARG A 260 11.34 2.42 30.40
C ARG A 260 10.68 1.83 31.65
N ASN A 261 9.89 0.76 31.52
CA ASN A 261 9.36 -0.04 32.62
C ASN A 261 8.66 -1.30 32.06
N GLU A 262 9.40 -2.26 31.49
CA GLU A 262 9.14 -3.70 31.63
C GLU A 262 10.12 -4.47 30.75
N LYS A 263 11.15 -5.03 31.38
CA LYS A 263 11.98 -6.07 30.77
C LYS A 263 11.14 -7.32 30.52
N VAL A 264 10.45 -7.39 29.38
CA VAL A 264 9.97 -8.66 28.84
C VAL A 264 11.15 -9.29 28.10
N ALA A 265 12.02 -9.95 28.85
CA ALA A 265 12.90 -10.95 28.29
C ALA A 265 12.02 -12.05 27.69
N TYR A 266 12.00 -12.18 26.36
CA TYR A 266 11.57 -13.44 25.75
C TYR A 266 12.53 -14.52 26.24
N GLY A 267 12.13 -15.22 27.30
CA GLY A 267 12.86 -16.32 27.87
C GLY A 267 13.10 -17.38 26.79
N SER A 268 14.35 -17.81 26.68
CA SER A 268 14.73 -19.03 25.99
C SER A 268 13.96 -20.20 26.61
N VAL A 269 12.86 -20.62 25.98
CA VAL A 269 12.27 -21.92 26.28
C VAL A 269 13.11 -22.95 25.54
N THR A 270 14.24 -23.34 26.15
CA THR A 270 14.92 -24.59 25.86
C THR A 270 14.37 -25.64 26.81
N SER A 271 13.35 -26.38 26.38
CA SER A 271 13.07 -27.70 26.93
C SER A 271 12.29 -28.51 25.91
N TYR A 272 12.99 -29.05 24.91
CA TYR A 272 12.61 -30.34 24.35
C TYR A 272 13.60 -31.35 24.91
N GLY A 273 13.06 -32.31 25.65
CA GLY A 273 13.83 -33.37 26.29
C GLY A 273 14.60 -34.17 25.26
N GLN A 274 15.82 -34.55 25.65
CA GLN A 274 16.53 -35.65 25.02
C GLN A 274 15.72 -36.92 25.29
N GLU A 275 14.99 -37.40 24.29
CA GLU A 275 14.69 -38.82 24.18
C GLU A 275 15.56 -39.35 23.04
N GLU A 276 16.53 -40.17 23.41
CA GLU A 276 17.36 -40.96 22.51
C GLU A 276 16.48 -42.04 21.88
N ASP A 277 16.14 -41.87 20.60
CA ASP A 277 15.55 -42.95 19.80
C ASP A 277 16.61 -43.51 18.85
N ASP A 278 17.29 -44.52 19.36
CA ASP A 278 18.13 -45.47 18.64
C ASP A 278 17.24 -46.29 17.70
N ARG A 279 17.26 -46.01 16.38
CA ARG A 279 16.75 -46.93 15.34
C ARG A 279 17.24 -46.55 13.93
N GLY A 280 18.15 -47.37 13.41
CA GLY A 280 18.03 -47.96 12.08
C GLY A 280 18.29 -47.08 10.83
N GLN A 281 19.44 -47.35 10.24
CA GLN A 281 19.87 -47.02 8.88
C GLN A 281 18.84 -47.18 7.73
N GLN A 282 19.03 -46.29 6.74
CA GLN A 282 18.70 -46.37 5.30
C GLN A 282 17.25 -46.08 4.87
N ASP A 283 17.07 -44.98 4.12
CA ASP A 283 16.85 -45.13 2.69
C ASP A 283 17.32 -43.90 1.89
N LYS A 284 17.98 -44.16 0.76
CA LYS A 284 18.44 -43.17 -0.22
C LYS A 284 17.38 -43.09 -1.32
N GLY A 285 16.83 -41.90 -1.58
CA GLY A 285 16.05 -41.70 -2.80
C GLY A 285 15.04 -40.59 -2.71
N GLY A 286 15.49 -39.35 -2.90
CA GLY A 286 14.62 -38.24 -3.22
C GLY A 286 15.37 -37.31 -4.16
N ASN A 287 14.94 -37.26 -5.42
CA ASN A 287 15.42 -36.27 -6.39
C ASN A 287 15.08 -34.88 -5.86
N GLY A 288 16.04 -34.27 -5.16
CA GLY A 288 15.99 -32.85 -4.83
C GLY A 288 16.04 -32.08 -6.13
N VAL A 289 15.02 -31.27 -6.39
CA VAL A 289 15.12 -30.21 -7.38
C VAL A 289 16.11 -29.22 -6.78
N ASP A 290 17.29 -29.10 -7.38
CA ASP A 290 18.31 -28.18 -6.92
C ASP A 290 17.74 -26.75 -6.95
N ASP A 291 17.68 -26.12 -5.77
CA ASP A 291 17.40 -24.70 -5.61
C ASP A 291 18.54 -23.91 -6.27
N PRO A 292 18.29 -23.07 -7.30
CA PRO A 292 19.33 -22.42 -8.07
C PRO A 292 20.24 -21.50 -7.24
N ASP A 293 19.83 -21.09 -6.04
CA ASP A 293 20.61 -20.21 -5.16
C ASP A 293 21.29 -20.95 -3.98
N GLY A 294 21.08 -22.26 -3.81
CA GLY A 294 21.76 -23.08 -2.81
C GLY A 294 21.47 -22.74 -1.33
N GLU A 295 20.50 -21.86 -1.04
CA GLU A 295 20.07 -21.59 0.32
C GLU A 295 19.13 -22.70 0.82
N ARG A 296 19.62 -23.56 1.72
CA ARG A 296 18.76 -24.56 2.38
C ARG A 296 17.64 -23.84 3.14
N SER A 297 16.38 -24.16 2.81
CA SER A 297 15.21 -23.85 3.62
C SER A 297 15.49 -24.18 5.10
N LEU A 298 15.39 -23.17 5.97
CA LEU A 298 15.63 -23.32 7.42
C LEU A 298 14.34 -23.73 8.17
N LEU A 299 13.28 -24.10 7.44
CA LEU A 299 12.04 -24.58 8.03
C LEU A 299 12.24 -25.97 8.66
N PRO A 300 11.60 -26.28 9.80
CA PRO A 300 11.62 -27.63 10.35
C PRO A 300 11.10 -28.65 9.32
N HIS A 301 11.64 -29.87 9.36
CA HIS A 301 11.13 -30.97 8.52
C HIS A 301 9.61 -31.13 8.66
N GLY A 302 8.90 -31.25 7.54
CA GLY A 302 7.44 -31.36 7.47
C GLY A 302 6.69 -30.02 7.33
N TRP A 303 7.35 -28.88 7.54
CA TRP A 303 6.75 -27.55 7.34
C TRP A 303 6.98 -26.99 5.94
N ASP A 304 7.76 -27.71 5.13
CA ASP A 304 7.98 -27.46 3.70
C ASP A 304 6.87 -28.07 2.82
N HIS A 305 5.82 -28.64 3.44
CA HIS A 305 4.70 -29.29 2.75
C HIS A 305 3.67 -28.27 2.20
N GLY A 306 4.16 -27.26 1.50
CA GLY A 306 3.38 -26.56 0.50
C GLY A 306 3.71 -27.16 -0.86
N ARG A 307 3.04 -28.26 -1.27
CA ARG A 307 3.11 -28.90 -2.60
C ARG A 307 4.41 -28.58 -3.36
N ALA A 308 5.47 -29.38 -3.15
CA ALA A 308 6.77 -29.30 -3.81
C ALA A 308 6.82 -28.33 -5.02
N GLY A 309 7.31 -27.10 -4.80
CA GLY A 309 7.48 -26.08 -5.84
C GLY A 309 6.31 -25.08 -6.06
N GLN A 310 5.23 -25.12 -5.27
CA GLN A 310 4.09 -24.19 -5.42
C GLN A 310 4.12 -22.97 -4.49
N HIS A 311 4.84 -23.03 -3.38
CA HIS A 311 4.86 -21.99 -2.35
C HIS A 311 6.30 -21.54 -2.09
N GLY A 312 6.54 -20.24 -2.15
CA GLY A 312 7.80 -19.59 -1.81
C GLY A 312 7.90 -19.21 -0.33
N PRO A 313 8.87 -18.34 0.04
CA PRO A 313 9.11 -17.96 1.43
C PRO A 313 7.95 -17.17 2.06
N GLY A 314 8.00 -17.02 3.39
CA GLY A 314 7.05 -16.22 4.14
C GLY A 314 7.24 -14.72 3.92
N ARG A 315 6.24 -13.92 4.32
CA ARG A 315 6.30 -12.45 4.36
C ARG A 315 5.75 -11.93 5.67
N HIS A 316 6.58 -11.21 6.41
CA HIS A 316 6.17 -10.38 7.54
C HIS A 316 5.47 -9.12 7.01
N THR A 317 4.39 -8.71 7.69
CA THR A 317 3.60 -7.54 7.30
C THR A 317 3.63 -6.50 8.40
N ALA A 318 4.08 -5.29 8.08
CA ALA A 318 3.89 -4.13 8.93
C ALA A 318 2.45 -3.63 8.80
N MET A 319 1.75 -3.53 9.93
CA MET A 319 0.39 -3.03 10.02
C MET A 319 0.42 -1.61 10.57
N LEU A 320 -0.04 -0.66 9.77
CA LEU A 320 -0.22 0.73 10.18
C LEU A 320 -1.68 1.15 10.03
N ALA A 321 -2.11 2.15 10.80
CA ALA A 321 -3.46 2.69 10.70
C ALA A 321 -3.58 4.16 11.07
N ILE A 322 -4.66 4.79 10.60
CA ILE A 322 -5.23 6.03 11.11
C ILE A 322 -6.65 5.70 11.58
N CYS A 323 -6.96 5.99 12.84
CA CYS A 323 -8.31 5.89 13.37
C CYS A 323 -9.04 7.23 13.28
N TRP A 324 -10.37 7.22 13.39
CA TRP A 324 -11.19 8.44 13.29
C TRP A 324 -10.80 9.53 14.29
N ASP A 325 -10.34 9.15 15.48
CA ASP A 325 -9.87 10.05 16.53
C ASP A 325 -8.51 10.65 16.19
N ASP A 326 -7.59 9.88 15.61
CA ASP A 326 -6.35 10.40 15.03
C ASP A 326 -6.62 11.43 13.93
N TRP A 327 -7.62 11.13 13.10
CA TRP A 327 -8.02 11.96 11.97
C TRP A 327 -8.65 13.29 12.40
N LEU A 328 -9.69 13.25 13.23
CA LEU A 328 -10.48 14.42 13.61
C LEU A 328 -9.92 15.20 14.80
N LEU A 329 -9.24 14.52 15.72
CA LEU A 329 -8.77 15.12 16.98
C LEU A 329 -7.25 15.10 17.11
N GLY A 330 -6.59 14.12 16.47
CA GLY A 330 -5.17 13.85 16.58
C GLY A 330 -4.27 14.65 15.63
N GLY A 331 -4.83 15.57 14.84
CA GLY A 331 -4.08 16.42 13.93
C GLY A 331 -3.62 15.74 12.63
N ALA A 332 -4.05 14.50 12.36
CA ALA A 332 -3.59 13.77 11.18
C ALA A 332 -4.13 14.37 9.88
N ARG A 333 -5.37 14.87 9.89
CA ARG A 333 -6.00 15.57 8.76
C ARG A 333 -5.24 16.84 8.40
N GLU A 334 -4.99 17.72 9.37
CA GLU A 334 -4.28 18.98 9.15
C GLU A 334 -2.83 18.76 8.71
N LYS A 335 -2.19 17.72 9.26
CA LYS A 335 -0.84 17.32 8.83
C LYS A 335 -0.82 16.92 7.36
N LEU A 336 -1.81 16.16 6.92
CA LEU A 336 -1.95 15.73 5.54
C LEU A 336 -2.26 16.92 4.61
N ASP A 337 -3.19 17.79 5.00
CA ASP A 337 -3.50 19.03 4.27
C ASP A 337 -2.25 19.89 4.06
N ALA A 338 -1.45 20.04 5.12
CA ALA A 338 -0.18 20.76 5.08
C ALA A 338 0.93 20.06 4.27
N LEU A 339 0.76 18.78 3.90
CA LEU A 339 1.65 18.07 2.98
C LEU A 339 1.23 18.25 1.53
N VAL A 340 -0.08 18.29 1.26
CA VAL A 340 -0.65 18.52 -0.07
C VAL A 340 -0.42 19.97 -0.53
N GLY A 341 -0.52 20.94 0.38
CA GLY A 341 -0.29 22.36 0.07
C GLY A 341 1.18 22.77 -0.17
N ARG A 342 2.11 21.84 -0.38
CA ARG A 342 3.55 22.09 -0.57
C ARG A 342 3.99 21.93 -2.01
#